data_AF-T1I5Y0-F1
#
_entry.id   AF-T1I5Y0-F1
#
_cell.length_a   1.000
_cell.length_b   1.000
_cell.length_c   1.000
_cell.angle_alpha   90.00
_cell.angle_beta   90.00
_cell.angle_gamma   90.00
#
_symmetry.space_group_name_H-M   'P 1'
#
loop_
_entity.id
_entity.type
_entity.pdbx_description
1 polymer ?
#
loop_
_entity_poly.entity_id
_entity_poly.type
_entity_poly.pdbx_seq_one_letter_code
_entity_poly.pdbx_strand_id
1 'polypeptide(L)'
;MVRRHVDLSLFVMVAQEERDTISSLCAFWTDCVMVPKKLPDRATILEAISSVGMGQHLLNNEIPKFLRLARFYEERKAGVNLDDVRYAWNRFIKSVSKIHLESKMY
;
A
#
# COMPACT_ATOMS: atom_id res chain seq x y z
N MET A 1 -3.13 -21.87 28.86
CA MET A 1 -3.86 -21.17 27.78
C MET A 1 -3.11 -21.34 26.48
N VAL A 2 -3.62 -22.14 25.54
CA VAL A 2 -2.99 -22.32 24.22
C VAL A 2 -3.35 -21.07 23.39
N ARG A 3 -2.40 -20.18 23.12
CA ARG A 3 -2.62 -19.08 22.17
C ARG A 3 -2.79 -19.70 20.78
N ARG A 4 -4.00 -19.59 20.20
CA ARG A 4 -4.26 -20.03 18.83
C ARG A 4 -3.39 -19.22 17.87
N HIS A 5 -2.69 -19.92 16.98
CA HIS A 5 -2.00 -19.33 15.84
C HIS A 5 -3.06 -18.73 14.90
N VAL A 6 -2.87 -17.48 14.49
CA VAL A 6 -3.81 -16.77 13.60
C VAL A 6 -3.32 -16.94 12.18
N ASP A 7 -4.19 -17.44 11.29
CA ASP A 7 -3.90 -17.50 9.86
C ASP A 7 -3.97 -16.09 9.24
N LEU A 8 -2.88 -15.67 8.61
CA LEU A 8 -2.76 -14.36 7.96
C LEU A 8 -2.95 -14.41 6.43
N SER A 9 -3.29 -15.56 5.85
CA SER A 9 -3.40 -15.77 4.40
C SER A 9 -4.27 -14.73 3.68
N LEU A 10 -5.47 -14.46 4.19
CA LEU A 10 -6.38 -13.45 3.66
C LEU A 10 -5.77 -12.04 3.66
N PHE A 11 -5.09 -11.66 4.75
CA PHE A 11 -4.47 -10.33 4.87
C PHE A 11 -3.30 -10.16 3.91
N VAL A 12 -2.50 -11.22 3.72
CA VAL A 12 -1.41 -11.24 2.75
C VAL A 12 -1.95 -11.11 1.32
N MET A 13 -3.02 -11.84 0.98
CA MET A 13 -3.67 -11.75 -0.33
C MET A 13 -4.17 -10.32 -0.60
N VAL A 14 -4.89 -9.71 0.34
CA VAL A 14 -5.38 -8.32 0.20
C VAL A 14 -4.22 -7.34 0.03
N ALA A 15 -3.12 -7.50 0.79
CA ALA A 15 -1.97 -6.61 0.66
C ALA A 15 -1.26 -6.74 -0.71
N GLN A 16 -1.29 -7.92 -1.33
CA GLN A 16 -0.76 -8.14 -2.67
C GLN A 16 -1.67 -7.51 -3.74
N GLU A 17 -2.98 -7.70 -3.62
CA GLU A 17 -3.95 -7.08 -4.54
C GLU A 17 -3.89 -5.55 -4.51
N GLU A 18 -3.81 -4.97 -3.31
CA GLU A 18 -3.64 -3.51 -3.14
C GLU A 18 -2.31 -3.04 -3.73
N ARG A 19 -1.21 -3.81 -3.56
CA ARG A 19 0.08 -3.48 -4.18
C ARG A 19 -0.04 -3.36 -5.69
N ASP A 20 -0.69 -4.32 -6.33
CA ASP A 20 -0.84 -4.35 -7.79
C ASP A 20 -1.74 -3.21 -8.27
N THR A 21 -2.82 -2.94 -7.54
CA THR A 21 -3.73 -1.81 -7.79
C THR A 21 -2.99 -0.47 -7.69
N ILE A 22 -2.26 -0.23 -6.60
CA ILE A 22 -1.50 1.00 -6.38
C ILE A 22 -0.38 1.16 -7.41
N SER A 23 0.32 0.08 -7.77
CA SER A 23 1.34 0.12 -8.81
C SER A 23 0.74 0.54 -10.17
N SER A 24 -0.45 0.02 -10.48
CA SER A 24 -1.15 0.36 -11.72
C SER A 24 -1.61 1.81 -11.73
N LEU A 25 -2.12 2.33 -10.59
CA LEU A 25 -2.46 3.74 -10.43
C LEU A 25 -1.25 4.67 -10.58
N CYS A 26 -0.12 4.32 -9.96
CA CYS A 26 1.13 5.08 -10.11
C CYS A 26 1.61 5.13 -11.56
N ALA A 27 1.53 4.02 -12.29
CA ALA A 27 1.88 3.97 -13.71
C ALA A 27 0.94 4.86 -14.54
N PHE A 28 -0.37 4.76 -14.33
CA PHE A 28 -1.37 5.58 -15.00
C PHE A 28 -1.11 7.08 -14.81
N TRP A 29 -0.91 7.53 -13.58
CA TRP A 29 -0.63 8.94 -13.30
C TRP A 29 0.68 9.42 -13.90
N THR A 30 1.70 8.56 -13.93
CA THR A 30 2.98 8.86 -14.59
C THR A 30 2.77 9.04 -16.10
N ASP A 31 2.02 8.14 -16.75
CA ASP A 31 1.73 8.21 -18.18
C ASP A 31 0.90 9.44 -18.54
N CYS A 32 -0.08 9.80 -17.71
CA CYS A 32 -0.90 11.02 -17.90
C CYS A 32 -0.06 12.30 -17.94
N VAL A 33 1.04 12.36 -17.18
CA VAL A 33 1.94 13.53 -17.14
C VAL A 33 3.02 13.45 -18.22
N MET A 34 3.58 12.26 -18.47
CA MET A 34 4.73 12.08 -19.34
C MET A 34 4.37 11.91 -20.83
N VAL A 35 3.19 11.36 -21.12
CA VAL A 35 2.69 11.14 -22.50
C VAL A 35 1.29 11.78 -22.66
N PRO A 36 1.17 13.10 -22.46
CA PRO A 36 -0.14 13.74 -22.48
C PRO A 36 -0.69 13.83 -23.91
N LYS A 37 -1.97 13.48 -24.11
CA LYS A 37 -2.70 13.77 -25.36
C LYS A 37 -2.89 15.29 -25.57
N LYS A 38 -2.92 16.05 -24.48
CA LYS A 38 -2.94 17.53 -24.41
C LYS A 38 -2.16 17.95 -23.18
N LEU A 39 -1.35 19.01 -23.27
CA LEU A 39 -0.58 19.53 -22.14
C LEU A 39 -1.49 19.74 -20.91
N PRO A 40 -1.27 18.99 -19.82
CA PRO A 40 -2.02 19.19 -18.59
C PRO A 40 -1.62 20.53 -17.97
N ASP A 41 -2.56 21.18 -17.30
CA ASP A 41 -2.23 22.37 -16.53
C ASP A 41 -1.34 22.03 -15.33
N ARG A 42 -0.76 23.08 -14.74
CA ARG A 42 0.15 22.93 -13.62
C ARG A 42 -0.49 22.26 -12.40
N ALA A 43 -1.79 22.46 -12.15
CA ALA A 43 -2.46 21.87 -11.01
C ALA A 43 -2.54 20.34 -11.18
N THR A 44 -2.97 19.89 -12.36
CA THR A 44 -3.04 18.47 -12.73
C THR A 44 -1.67 17.78 -12.58
N ILE A 45 -0.58 18.44 -13.01
CA ILE A 45 0.78 17.89 -12.89
C ILE A 45 1.18 17.74 -11.41
N LEU A 46 0.92 18.76 -10.59
CA LEU A 46 1.26 18.73 -9.16
C LEU A 46 0.47 17.65 -8.42
N GLU A 47 -0.80 17.48 -8.75
CA GLU A 47 -1.65 16.43 -8.21
C GLU A 47 -1.13 15.04 -8.58
N ALA A 48 -0.84 14.80 -9.86
CA ALA A 48 -0.29 13.53 -10.31
C ALA A 48 1.05 13.20 -9.61
N ILE A 49 1.95 14.17 -9.46
CA ILE A 49 3.21 13.99 -8.71
C ILE A 49 2.93 13.63 -7.26
N SER A 50 1.97 14.31 -6.62
CA SER A 50 1.58 14.03 -5.23
C SER A 50 1.02 12.61 -5.07
N SER A 51 0.08 12.21 -5.92
CA SER A 51 -0.54 10.88 -5.93
C SER A 51 0.49 9.78 -6.18
N VAL A 52 1.39 9.96 -7.16
CA VAL A 52 2.49 9.03 -7.41
C VAL A 52 3.43 8.96 -6.20
N GLY A 53 3.78 10.10 -5.59
CA GLY A 53 4.63 10.14 -4.39
C GLY A 53 4.04 9.35 -3.22
N MET A 54 2.74 9.48 -2.98
CA MET A 54 2.03 8.73 -1.93
C MET A 54 1.95 7.24 -2.24
N GLY A 55 1.61 6.87 -3.48
CA GLY A 55 1.60 5.47 -3.92
C GLY A 55 2.97 4.82 -3.81
N GLN A 56 4.04 5.51 -4.23
CA GLN A 56 5.41 5.04 -4.09
C GLN A 56 5.84 4.90 -2.61
N HIS A 57 5.41 5.81 -1.74
CA HIS A 57 5.66 5.66 -0.31
C HIS A 57 5.04 4.37 0.24
N LEU A 58 3.78 4.08 -0.13
CA LEU A 58 3.07 2.88 0.31
C LEU A 58 3.69 1.59 -0.22
N LEU A 59 4.05 1.55 -1.50
CA LEU A 59 4.70 0.42 -2.17
C LEU A 59 6.07 0.09 -1.58
N ASN A 60 6.85 1.12 -1.22
CA ASN A 60 8.23 0.92 -0.77
C ASN A 60 8.36 0.78 0.75
N ASN A 61 7.38 1.22 1.55
CA ASN A 61 7.48 1.25 3.01
C ASN A 61 6.45 0.35 3.71
N GLU A 62 5.15 0.68 3.60
CA GLU A 62 4.15 0.05 4.46
C GLU A 62 3.79 -1.38 4.00
N ILE A 63 3.61 -1.61 2.69
CA ILE A 63 3.29 -2.95 2.16
C ILE A 63 4.43 -3.94 2.46
N PRO A 64 5.71 -3.66 2.12
CA PRO A 64 6.79 -4.59 2.43
C PRO A 64 6.97 -4.83 3.93
N LYS A 65 6.73 -3.80 4.76
CA LYS A 65 6.81 -3.91 6.21
C LYS A 65 5.75 -4.87 6.75
N PHE A 66 4.50 -4.73 6.30
CA PHE A 66 3.43 -5.66 6.68
C PHE A 66 3.75 -7.10 6.23
N LEU A 67 4.06 -7.30 4.94
CA LEU A 67 4.33 -8.64 4.38
C LEU A 67 5.49 -9.34 5.09
N ARG A 68 6.56 -8.59 5.43
CA ARG A 68 7.70 -9.13 6.18
C ARG A 68 7.30 -9.55 7.60
N LEU A 69 6.52 -8.74 8.31
CA LEU A 69 6.09 -9.07 9.67
C LEU A 69 5.10 -10.24 9.69
N ALA A 70 4.16 -10.29 8.73
CA ALA A 70 3.26 -11.43 8.56
C ALA A 70 4.05 -12.72 8.33
N ARG A 71 5.03 -12.70 7.42
CA ARG A 71 5.92 -13.84 7.18
C ARG A 71 6.70 -14.25 8.43
N PHE A 72 7.27 -13.30 9.17
CA PHE A 72 8.03 -13.61 10.39
C PHE A 72 7.14 -14.19 11.49
N TYR A 73 5.91 -13.71 11.63
CA TYR A 73 4.92 -14.28 12.55
C TYR A 73 4.57 -15.73 12.19
N GLU A 74 4.27 -16.01 10.90
CA GLU A 74 3.97 -17.36 10.41
C GLU A 74 5.16 -18.31 10.59
N GLU A 75 6.38 -17.86 10.29
CA GLU A 75 7.62 -18.62 10.48
C GLU A 75 8.06 -18.69 11.96
N ARG A 76 7.34 -18.04 12.89
CA ARG A 76 7.68 -17.91 14.33
C ARG A 76 9.10 -17.38 14.57
N LYS A 77 9.56 -16.47 13.71
CA LYS A 77 10.89 -15.86 13.77
C LYS A 77 10.88 -14.54 14.54
N ALA A 78 12.05 -14.22 15.10
CA ALA A 78 12.43 -12.87 15.53
C ALA A 78 11.58 -12.24 16.66
N GLY A 79 10.87 -13.03 17.47
CA GLY A 79 10.06 -12.48 18.56
C GLY A 79 8.87 -11.63 18.09
N VAL A 80 8.55 -11.67 16.79
CA VAL A 80 7.42 -10.97 16.20
C VAL A 80 6.14 -11.60 16.72
N ASN A 81 5.32 -10.81 17.38
CA ASN A 81 4.03 -11.23 17.90
C ASN A 81 2.89 -10.71 17.01
N LEU A 82 1.66 -11.15 17.32
CA LEU A 82 0.48 -10.76 16.55
C LEU A 82 0.21 -9.26 16.62
N ASP A 83 0.55 -8.58 17.72
CA ASP A 83 0.32 -7.15 17.86
C ASP A 83 1.24 -6.32 16.97
N ASP A 84 2.46 -6.79 16.71
CA ASP A 84 3.36 -6.19 15.71
C ASP A 84 2.75 -6.25 14.30
N VAL A 85 2.17 -7.40 13.93
CA VAL A 85 1.49 -7.60 12.65
C VAL A 85 0.25 -6.71 12.56
N ARG A 86 -0.58 -6.67 13.62
CA ARG A 86 -1.78 -5.82 13.67
C ARG A 86 -1.44 -4.34 13.56
N TYR A 87 -0.37 -3.89 14.21
CA TYR A 87 0.09 -2.51 14.11
C TYR A 87 0.51 -2.18 12.68
N ALA A 88 1.28 -3.07 12.03
CA ALA A 88 1.68 -2.89 10.64
C ALA A 88 0.49 -2.89 9.67
N TRP A 89 -0.46 -3.81 9.86
CA TRP A 89 -1.71 -3.85 9.09
C TRP A 89 -2.52 -2.55 9.22
N ASN A 90 -2.70 -2.05 10.44
CA ASN A 90 -3.45 -0.82 10.66
C ASN A 90 -2.78 0.41 10.02
N ARG A 91 -1.44 0.47 10.01
CA ARG A 91 -0.72 1.51 9.28
C ARG A 91 -0.92 1.39 7.77
N PHE A 92 -0.76 0.18 7.24
CA PHE A 92 -0.98 -0.13 5.82
C PHE A 92 -2.38 0.31 5.37
N ILE A 93 -3.44 -0.15 6.04
CA ILE A 93 -4.82 0.19 5.67
C ILE A 93 -5.12 1.68 5.79
N LYS A 94 -4.55 2.37 6.78
CA LYS A 94 -4.70 3.85 6.85
C LYS A 94 -4.09 4.55 5.65
N SER A 95 -2.91 4.10 5.19
CA SER A 95 -2.26 4.65 4.01
C SER A 95 -3.04 4.33 2.73
N VAL A 96 -3.54 3.10 2.60
CA VAL A 96 -4.40 2.66 1.47
C VAL A 96 -5.68 3.51 1.41
N SER A 97 -6.39 3.66 2.54
CA SER A 97 -7.61 4.47 2.61
C SER A 97 -7.37 5.93 2.23
N LYS A 98 -6.21 6.50 2.58
CA LYS A 98 -5.86 7.87 2.19
C LYS A 98 -5.76 8.00 0.66
N ILE A 99 -5.07 7.06 0.02
CA ILE A 99 -4.94 7.05 -1.45
C ILE A 99 -6.30 6.85 -2.11
N HIS A 100 -7.11 5.89 -1.65
CA HIS A 100 -8.45 5.66 -2.22
C HIS A 100 -9.38 6.87 -2.06
N LEU A 101 -9.29 7.62 -0.96
CA LEU A 101 -10.05 8.85 -0.78
C LEU A 101 -9.64 9.95 -1.76
N GLU A 102 -8.35 10.09 -2.01
CA GLU A 102 -7.81 11.04 -2.99
C GLU A 102 -8.14 10.63 -4.42
N SER A 103 -8.16 9.33 -4.72
CA SER A 103 -8.54 8.79 -6.04
C SER A 103 -10.03 8.95 -6.36
N LYS A 104 -10.92 8.92 -5.35
CA LYS A 104 -12.39 9.07 -5.53
C LYS A 104 -12.85 10.48 -5.85
N MET A 105 -11.97 11.48 -5.78
CA MET A 105 -12.29 12.84 -6.20
C MET A 105 -12.28 13.02 -7.73
N TYR A 106 -11.99 11.95 -8.48
CA TYR A 106 -11.87 11.91 -9.94
C TYR A 106 -12.62 10.71 -10.53
#